data_AF-A0A1H7M294-F1
#
_entry.id   AF-A0A1H7M294-F1
#
_cell.length_a   1.000
_cell.length_b   1.000
_cell.length_c   1.000
_cell.angle_alpha   90.00
_cell.angle_beta   90.00
_cell.angle_gamma   90.00
#
_symmetry.space_group_name_H-M   'P 1'
#
loop_
_entity.id
_entity.type
_entity.pdbx_description
1 polymer ?
#
loop_
_entity_poly.entity_id
_entity_poly.type
_entity_poly.pdbx_seq_one_letter_code
_entity_poly.pdbx_strand_id
1 'polypeptide(L)'
;MKNTLNIFASAFASALLLTACAPFAPQPPVSADLTVSSLRFIGEQRLPWRHPFQGTVIGGLSGIDYDAANDEWVMISDDRSQINPARYYRAKLAYDAQSFKSVEVTGVVTLLQPDGTPYPSREESKRGIGVVPDLEAVRVDPQDGSIWYGSEGDVGLSLDPFIRRATPGGRHEYTLPQPPLFTVSKQHQSGPRNNQSFEGLSFTPDGRTLWVSLEGPMYQDGPEPTPTQGAINRITHFTRDGKVLGQYAYPLEPIPAAPGKGKYADNGISEILSLSERRMLVMERSGVQADDGTYKDYVRLYEIDTEGATDIQQLPTLKDAAYTLVKKRLVLDIGTLHLPIVDNLEGMAFGPRLANGHASLVLISDDNFSKTQVTQLLLFELLP
;
A
#
# COMPACT_ATOMS: atom_id res chain seq x y z
N MET A 1 4.75 88.93 -9.78
CA MET A 1 5.05 88.46 -8.40
C MET A 1 3.76 88.06 -7.72
N LYS A 2 3.76 86.86 -7.09
CA LYS A 2 2.72 86.20 -6.25
C LYS A 2 1.60 85.51 -7.08
N ASN A 3 1.69 84.18 -7.33
CA ASN A 3 1.25 83.02 -6.51
C ASN A 3 -0.21 83.18 -6.05
N THR A 4 -1.18 82.27 -6.21
CA THR A 4 -1.33 80.79 -6.23
C THR A 4 -2.85 80.57 -6.49
N LEU A 5 -3.44 79.51 -7.07
CA LEU A 5 -3.54 78.13 -6.60
C LEU A 5 -4.50 77.37 -7.57
N ASN A 6 -4.18 76.12 -7.92
CA ASN A 6 -5.01 75.17 -8.67
C ASN A 6 -6.15 74.61 -7.82
N ILE A 7 -7.35 74.40 -8.40
CA ILE A 7 -8.24 73.29 -8.02
C ILE A 7 -8.93 72.74 -9.29
N PHE A 8 -8.51 71.56 -9.72
CA PHE A 8 -9.19 70.74 -10.72
C PHE A 8 -10.35 69.99 -10.06
N ALA A 9 -11.55 70.10 -10.62
CA ALA A 9 -12.70 69.27 -10.28
C ALA A 9 -12.47 67.83 -10.77
N SER A 10 -12.48 66.87 -9.85
CA SER A 10 -12.47 65.43 -10.18
C SER A 10 -13.86 64.85 -9.98
N ALA A 11 -14.44 64.34 -11.05
CA ALA A 11 -15.73 63.66 -11.06
C ALA A 11 -15.62 62.29 -10.38
N PHE A 12 -16.46 62.04 -9.37
CA PHE A 12 -16.68 60.72 -8.79
C PHE A 12 -17.57 59.90 -9.74
N ALA A 13 -17.01 58.92 -10.43
CA ALA A 13 -17.76 57.87 -11.11
C ALA A 13 -17.77 56.62 -10.23
N SER A 14 -18.94 56.29 -9.68
CA SER A 14 -19.19 55.07 -8.92
C SER A 14 -19.20 53.87 -9.86
N ALA A 15 -18.15 53.03 -9.81
CA ALA A 15 -18.14 51.72 -10.45
C ALA A 15 -18.78 50.69 -9.51
N LEU A 16 -19.99 50.23 -9.85
CA LEU A 16 -20.60 49.05 -9.25
C LEU A 16 -19.78 47.81 -9.65
N LEU A 17 -19.15 47.16 -8.66
CA LEU A 17 -18.56 45.83 -8.80
C LEU A 17 -19.69 44.80 -8.83
N LEU A 18 -20.01 44.30 -10.01
CA LEU A 18 -20.76 43.04 -10.19
C LEU A 18 -19.81 41.89 -9.85
N THR A 19 -19.91 41.35 -8.64
CA THR A 19 -19.26 40.09 -8.26
C THR A 19 -19.96 38.94 -8.98
N ALA A 20 -19.31 38.42 -10.02
CA ALA A 20 -19.73 37.21 -10.70
C ALA A 20 -19.69 36.03 -9.72
N CYS A 21 -20.84 35.39 -9.50
CA CYS A 21 -20.92 34.07 -8.90
C CYS A 21 -20.19 33.09 -9.83
N ALA A 22 -18.98 32.66 -9.45
CA ALA A 22 -18.36 31.53 -10.11
C ALA A 22 -19.25 30.29 -9.88
N PRO A 23 -19.64 29.55 -10.92
CA PRO A 23 -20.35 28.30 -10.73
C PRO A 23 -19.45 27.34 -9.95
N PHE A 24 -19.96 26.82 -8.83
CA PHE A 24 -19.34 25.70 -8.13
C PHE A 24 -19.09 24.59 -9.16
N ALA A 25 -17.82 24.24 -9.38
CA ALA A 25 -17.50 23.03 -10.12
C ALA A 25 -18.18 21.85 -9.41
N PRO A 26 -18.95 21.00 -10.12
CA PRO A 26 -19.51 19.81 -9.51
C PRO A 26 -18.36 18.98 -8.94
N GLN A 27 -18.44 18.64 -7.64
CA GLN A 27 -17.50 17.70 -7.07
C GLN A 27 -17.60 16.39 -7.85
N PRO A 28 -16.47 15.74 -8.19
CA PRO A 28 -16.53 14.41 -8.78
C PRO A 28 -17.39 13.51 -7.90
N PRO A 29 -18.22 12.63 -8.48
CA PRO A 29 -19.06 11.74 -7.70
C PRO A 29 -18.17 10.96 -6.73
N VAL A 30 -18.58 10.90 -5.46
CA VAL A 30 -17.98 10.00 -4.47
C VAL A 30 -17.93 8.61 -5.10
N SER A 31 -16.73 8.03 -5.20
CA SER A 31 -16.58 6.68 -5.75
C SER A 31 -17.54 5.75 -4.98
N ALA A 32 -18.42 5.07 -5.71
CA ALA A 32 -19.45 4.24 -5.10
C ALA A 32 -18.80 3.07 -4.33
N ASP A 33 -19.34 2.78 -3.15
CA ASP A 33 -18.95 1.60 -2.37
C ASP A 33 -18.96 0.35 -3.26
N LEU A 34 -17.86 -0.39 -3.21
CA LEU A 34 -17.72 -1.68 -3.84
C LEU A 34 -18.26 -2.78 -2.92
N THR A 35 -18.78 -3.82 -3.55
CA THR A 35 -19.18 -5.07 -2.91
C THR A 35 -18.45 -6.20 -3.61
N VAL A 36 -18.18 -7.27 -2.87
CA VAL A 36 -17.47 -8.43 -3.40
C VAL A 36 -18.11 -9.71 -2.85
N SER A 37 -18.88 -10.39 -3.68
CA SER A 37 -19.35 -11.74 -3.36
C SER A 37 -18.24 -12.77 -3.66
N SER A 38 -17.59 -12.63 -4.81
CA SER A 38 -16.54 -13.54 -5.30
C SER A 38 -15.63 -12.88 -6.33
N LEU A 39 -14.56 -13.58 -6.70
CA LEU A 39 -13.61 -13.16 -7.72
C LEU A 39 -13.58 -14.18 -8.86
N ARG A 40 -13.63 -13.71 -10.11
CA ARG A 40 -13.42 -14.54 -11.29
C ARG A 40 -12.04 -14.28 -11.87
N PHE A 41 -11.21 -15.32 -11.90
CA PHE A 41 -9.90 -15.24 -12.56
C PHE A 41 -10.05 -15.01 -14.06
N ILE A 42 -9.31 -14.04 -14.60
CA ILE A 42 -9.28 -13.70 -16.03
C ILE A 42 -7.99 -14.22 -16.67
N GLY A 43 -6.84 -14.00 -16.03
CA GLY A 43 -5.57 -14.43 -16.59
C GLY A 43 -4.36 -13.96 -15.81
N GLU A 44 -3.20 -14.39 -16.29
CA GLU A 44 -1.90 -14.13 -15.68
C GLU A 44 -0.95 -13.54 -16.74
N GLN A 45 -0.08 -12.64 -16.29
CA GLN A 45 1.10 -12.20 -17.02
C GLN A 45 2.33 -12.25 -16.11
N ARG A 46 3.52 -12.36 -16.69
CA ARG A 46 4.78 -12.35 -15.94
C ARG A 46 5.76 -11.37 -16.54
N LEU A 47 6.52 -10.70 -15.69
CA LEU A 47 7.68 -9.93 -16.10
C LEU A 47 8.94 -10.82 -16.05
N PRO A 48 9.89 -10.65 -16.98
CA PRO A 48 11.13 -11.42 -16.96
C PRO A 48 11.98 -11.10 -15.74
N TRP A 49 12.57 -12.13 -15.11
CA TRP A 49 13.50 -11.98 -13.99
C TRP A 49 14.65 -11.04 -14.33
N ARG A 50 14.89 -10.05 -13.45
CA ARG A 50 15.94 -9.03 -13.56
C ARG A 50 15.99 -8.32 -14.92
N HIS A 51 14.82 -8.02 -15.48
CA HIS A 51 14.75 -7.30 -16.76
C HIS A 51 15.38 -5.90 -16.62
N PRO A 52 16.43 -5.56 -17.39
CA PRO A 52 17.02 -4.23 -17.36
C PRO A 52 16.08 -3.22 -18.01
N PHE A 53 15.82 -2.09 -17.35
CA PHE A 53 14.95 -1.04 -17.85
C PHE A 53 15.46 0.34 -17.44
N GLN A 54 15.76 1.19 -18.43
CA GLN A 54 16.20 2.59 -18.23
C GLN A 54 17.29 2.78 -17.16
N GLY A 55 18.29 1.89 -17.14
CA GLY A 55 19.41 1.94 -16.17
C GLY A 55 19.10 1.34 -14.80
N THR A 56 17.93 0.73 -14.63
CA THR A 56 17.51 -0.01 -13.43
C THR A 56 17.21 -1.47 -13.76
N VAL A 57 16.91 -2.27 -12.75
CA VAL A 57 16.49 -3.67 -12.87
C VAL A 57 15.09 -3.82 -12.29
N ILE A 58 14.15 -4.29 -13.12
CA ILE A 58 12.80 -4.64 -12.67
C ILE A 58 12.86 -5.92 -11.83
N GLY A 59 12.16 -5.91 -10.70
CA GLY A 59 12.07 -6.95 -9.67
C GLY A 59 11.72 -6.30 -8.35
N GLY A 60 11.55 -7.08 -7.29
CA GLY A 60 11.25 -6.51 -5.98
C GLY A 60 9.85 -5.90 -5.87
N LEU A 61 8.87 -6.32 -6.68
CA LEU A 61 7.63 -5.55 -6.84
C LEU A 61 6.58 -5.89 -5.78
N SER A 62 6.58 -5.13 -4.68
CA SER A 62 5.73 -5.35 -3.50
C SER A 62 4.41 -4.58 -3.50
N GLY A 63 4.28 -3.49 -4.27
CA GLY A 63 3.05 -2.68 -4.31
C GLY A 63 2.63 -2.29 -5.72
N ILE A 64 1.32 -2.12 -5.93
CA ILE A 64 0.73 -1.69 -7.21
C ILE A 64 -0.47 -0.75 -6.99
N ASP A 65 -0.67 0.23 -7.89
CA ASP A 65 -1.91 0.99 -7.98
C ASP A 65 -2.20 1.50 -9.40
N TYR A 66 -3.44 1.89 -9.69
CA TYR A 66 -3.88 2.40 -10.99
C TYR A 66 -4.04 3.93 -10.99
N ASP A 67 -3.23 4.60 -11.80
CA ASP A 67 -3.36 6.01 -12.14
C ASP A 67 -4.42 6.19 -13.22
N ALA A 68 -5.68 6.32 -12.79
CA ALA A 68 -6.83 6.48 -13.68
C ALA A 68 -6.76 7.74 -14.57
N ALA A 69 -6.01 8.77 -14.16
CA ALA A 69 -5.88 9.99 -14.95
C ALA A 69 -4.97 9.81 -16.16
N ASN A 70 -3.95 8.95 -16.04
CA ASN A 70 -2.99 8.66 -17.10
C ASN A 70 -3.20 7.28 -17.76
N ASP A 71 -4.16 6.52 -17.25
CA ASP A 71 -4.43 5.14 -17.64
C ASP A 71 -3.18 4.24 -17.46
N GLU A 72 -2.38 4.50 -16.44
CA GLU A 72 -1.13 3.76 -16.17
C GLU A 72 -1.20 3.07 -14.81
N TRP A 73 -0.37 2.05 -14.66
CA TRP A 73 -0.14 1.36 -13.40
C TRP A 73 1.16 1.84 -12.79
N VAL A 74 1.19 2.01 -11.49
CA VAL A 74 2.38 2.29 -10.70
C VAL A 74 2.73 1.03 -9.92
N MET A 75 3.98 0.58 -9.99
CA MET A 75 4.48 -0.60 -9.26
C MET A 75 5.75 -0.22 -8.52
N ILE A 76 5.78 -0.32 -7.19
CA ILE A 76 6.93 0.10 -6.38
C ILE A 76 7.87 -1.08 -6.12
N SER A 77 9.15 -0.79 -5.91
CA SER A 77 10.17 -1.80 -5.63
C SER A 77 10.67 -1.73 -4.18
N ASP A 78 10.69 -2.87 -3.50
CA ASP A 78 11.12 -3.10 -2.11
C ASP A 78 12.64 -3.30 -1.93
N ASP A 79 13.43 -3.17 -3.00
CA ASP A 79 14.88 -3.47 -3.13
C ASP A 79 15.78 -2.89 -2.02
N ARG A 80 15.26 -2.06 -1.11
CA ARG A 80 16.01 -1.36 -0.06
C ARG A 80 17.20 -0.56 -0.59
N SER A 81 17.03 -0.04 -1.81
CA SER A 81 18.08 0.59 -2.61
C SER A 81 19.32 -0.28 -2.86
N GLN A 82 19.25 -1.60 -2.69
CA GLN A 82 20.41 -2.49 -2.73
C GLN A 82 20.95 -2.68 -4.15
N ILE A 83 20.09 -2.83 -5.15
CA ILE A 83 20.48 -2.98 -6.56
C ILE A 83 20.43 -1.62 -7.26
N ASN A 84 19.34 -0.87 -7.10
CA ASN A 84 19.15 0.47 -7.66
C ASN A 84 18.44 1.37 -6.64
N PRO A 85 18.60 2.71 -6.71
CA PRO A 85 17.90 3.62 -5.82
C PRO A 85 16.39 3.34 -5.74
N ALA A 86 15.78 3.58 -4.57
CA ALA A 86 14.35 3.52 -4.33
C ALA A 86 13.53 4.09 -5.48
N ARG A 87 12.56 3.32 -5.98
CA ARG A 87 11.90 3.61 -7.25
C ARG A 87 10.54 2.98 -7.34
N TYR A 88 9.74 3.53 -8.25
CA TYR A 88 8.57 2.86 -8.79
C TYR A 88 8.63 2.85 -10.31
N TYR A 89 7.96 1.88 -10.92
CA TYR A 89 7.79 1.70 -12.34
C TYR A 89 6.40 2.15 -12.77
N ARG A 90 6.30 2.68 -13.98
CA ARG A 90 5.02 2.88 -14.68
C ARG A 90 4.81 1.77 -15.68
N ALA A 91 3.58 1.31 -15.85
CA ALA A 91 3.24 0.28 -16.81
C ALA A 91 1.87 0.47 -17.46
N LYS A 92 1.71 -0.08 -18.67
CA LYS A 92 0.42 -0.30 -19.34
C LYS A 92 0.09 -1.78 -19.27
N LEU A 93 -1.11 -2.09 -18.79
CA LEU A 93 -1.65 -3.45 -18.77
C LEU A 93 -2.76 -3.53 -19.81
N ALA A 94 -2.62 -4.44 -20.78
CA ALA A 94 -3.63 -4.67 -21.79
C ALA A 94 -4.50 -5.86 -21.40
N TYR A 95 -5.77 -5.63 -21.08
CA TYR A 95 -6.71 -6.71 -20.77
C TYR A 95 -8.16 -6.31 -21.04
N ASP A 96 -9.02 -7.32 -21.05
CA ASP A 96 -10.47 -7.20 -21.09
C ASP A 96 -11.10 -8.24 -20.15
N ALA A 97 -12.43 -8.38 -20.17
CA ALA A 97 -13.12 -9.33 -19.31
C ALA A 97 -12.79 -10.80 -19.65
N GLN A 98 -12.15 -11.07 -20.77
CA GLN A 98 -11.87 -12.42 -21.26
C GLN A 98 -10.39 -12.79 -21.15
N SER A 99 -9.47 -11.83 -21.22
CA SER A 99 -8.05 -12.11 -21.35
C SER A 99 -7.16 -11.02 -20.76
N PHE A 100 -6.06 -11.44 -20.13
CA PHE A 100 -4.93 -10.57 -19.79
C PHE A 100 -3.84 -10.75 -20.84
N LYS A 101 -3.63 -9.75 -21.70
CA LYS A 101 -2.83 -9.85 -22.93
C LYS A 101 -1.35 -9.51 -22.73
N SER A 102 -1.04 -8.45 -21.99
CA SER A 102 0.35 -8.01 -21.81
C SER A 102 0.53 -7.05 -20.64
N VAL A 103 1.78 -6.97 -20.18
CA VAL A 103 2.30 -5.96 -19.26
C VAL A 103 3.48 -5.28 -19.95
N GLU A 104 3.42 -3.96 -20.13
CA GLU A 104 4.49 -3.16 -20.73
C GLU A 104 4.94 -2.12 -19.72
N VAL A 105 6.21 -2.17 -19.30
CA VAL A 105 6.79 -1.13 -18.44
C VAL A 105 7.16 0.08 -19.31
N THR A 106 6.60 1.24 -18.97
CA THR A 106 6.66 2.48 -19.76
C THR A 106 7.61 3.53 -19.16
N GLY A 107 7.93 3.42 -17.88
CA GLY A 107 8.80 4.39 -17.21
C GLY A 107 9.31 3.92 -15.85
N VAL A 108 10.30 4.64 -15.33
CA VAL A 108 10.81 4.47 -13.96
C VAL A 108 11.01 5.84 -13.33
N VAL A 109 10.69 5.95 -12.04
CA VAL A 109 10.83 7.18 -11.26
C VAL A 109 11.56 6.86 -9.97
N THR A 110 12.66 7.56 -9.72
CA THR A 110 13.39 7.48 -8.45
C THR A 110 12.68 8.30 -7.37
N LEU A 111 12.43 7.67 -6.24
CA LEU A 111 11.92 8.33 -5.04
C LEU A 111 13.06 8.99 -4.27
N LEU A 112 12.85 10.22 -3.84
CA LEU A 112 13.86 11.02 -3.15
C LEU A 112 13.52 11.23 -1.69
N GLN A 113 14.54 11.44 -0.89
CA GLN A 113 14.47 11.85 0.50
C GLN A 113 14.05 13.33 0.62
N PRO A 114 13.68 13.80 1.83
CA PRO A 114 13.33 15.21 2.06
C PRO A 114 14.42 16.21 1.65
N ASP A 115 15.69 15.82 1.73
CA ASP A 115 16.83 16.64 1.33
C ASP A 115 17.11 16.62 -0.20
N GLY A 116 16.28 15.90 -0.97
CA GLY A 116 16.39 15.76 -2.41
C GLY A 116 17.39 14.69 -2.89
N THR A 117 18.05 13.99 -1.97
CA THR A 117 18.98 12.89 -2.32
C THR A 117 18.23 11.57 -2.53
N PRO A 118 18.77 10.63 -3.32
CA PRO A 118 18.23 9.27 -3.38
C PRO A 118 18.35 8.57 -2.03
N TYR A 119 17.43 7.64 -1.75
CA TYR A 119 17.52 6.80 -0.55
C TYR A 119 18.74 5.86 -0.62
N PRO A 120 19.56 5.77 0.44
CA PRO A 120 20.72 4.90 0.50
C PRO A 120 20.33 3.43 0.75
N SER A 121 21.16 2.51 0.26
CA SER A 121 21.16 1.13 0.74
C SER A 121 21.65 1.02 2.19
N ARG A 122 21.44 -0.14 2.80
CA ARG A 122 21.95 -0.45 4.15
C ARG A 122 23.47 -0.36 4.27
N GLU A 123 24.22 -0.65 3.21
CA GLU A 123 25.68 -0.49 3.22
C GLU A 123 26.10 0.98 3.12
N GLU A 124 25.36 1.79 2.36
CA GLU A 124 25.62 3.22 2.22
C GLU A 124 25.26 3.99 3.49
N SER A 125 24.17 3.63 4.17
CA SER A 125 23.71 4.28 5.39
C SER A 125 24.66 4.12 6.57
N LYS A 126 25.54 3.11 6.58
CA LYS A 126 26.64 2.97 7.57
C LYS A 126 27.56 4.18 7.63
N ARG A 127 27.58 5.02 6.59
CA ARG A 127 28.31 6.30 6.55
C ARG A 127 27.56 7.45 7.24
N GLY A 128 26.44 7.16 7.91
CA GLY A 128 25.57 8.15 8.54
C GLY A 128 24.68 8.90 7.54
N ILE A 129 24.38 8.27 6.40
CA ILE A 129 23.61 8.88 5.32
C ILE A 129 22.16 8.39 5.38
N GLY A 130 21.22 9.33 5.46
CA GLY A 130 19.81 9.12 5.12
C GLY A 130 19.06 8.03 5.90
N VAL A 131 17.92 7.64 5.33
CA VAL A 131 17.05 6.56 5.82
C VAL A 131 17.12 5.42 4.82
N VAL A 132 17.37 4.19 5.28
CA VAL A 132 17.27 3.01 4.40
C VAL A 132 15.78 2.78 4.11
N PRO A 133 15.39 2.72 2.82
CA PRO A 133 13.99 2.48 2.47
C PRO A 133 13.71 0.98 2.56
N ASP A 134 12.48 0.63 2.86
CA ASP A 134 11.97 -0.74 2.82
C ASP A 134 10.52 -0.65 2.35
N LEU A 135 10.33 -0.54 1.03
CA LEU A 135 9.12 0.04 0.44
C LEU A 135 8.13 -1.05 0.08
N GLU A 136 6.91 -0.95 0.63
CA GLU A 136 5.85 -1.94 0.40
C GLU A 136 4.71 -1.38 -0.43
N ALA A 137 3.58 -0.99 0.19
CA ALA A 137 2.46 -0.45 -0.55
C ALA A 137 2.77 0.89 -1.24
N VAL A 138 2.14 1.09 -2.40
CA VAL A 138 2.10 2.36 -3.15
C VAL A 138 0.67 2.68 -3.55
N ARG A 139 0.27 3.96 -3.47
CA ARG A 139 -1.02 4.46 -3.92
C ARG A 139 -0.89 5.75 -4.70
N VAL A 140 -1.66 5.88 -5.77
CA VAL A 140 -1.85 7.13 -6.51
C VAL A 140 -2.96 7.90 -5.82
N ASP A 141 -2.67 9.12 -5.39
CA ASP A 141 -3.62 9.96 -4.69
C ASP A 141 -4.79 10.33 -5.62
N PRO A 142 -6.03 9.92 -5.31
CA PRO A 142 -7.17 10.23 -6.16
C PRO A 142 -7.51 11.73 -6.20
N GLN A 143 -6.95 12.54 -5.29
CA GLN A 143 -7.20 13.98 -5.24
C GLN A 143 -6.27 14.80 -6.15
N ASP A 144 -4.99 14.44 -6.25
CA ASP A 144 -3.98 15.25 -6.94
C ASP A 144 -2.93 14.46 -7.73
N GLY A 145 -3.03 13.12 -7.75
CA GLY A 145 -2.10 12.24 -8.46
C GLY A 145 -0.73 12.09 -7.80
N SER A 146 -0.50 12.65 -6.60
CA SER A 146 0.72 12.40 -5.83
C SER A 146 0.89 10.92 -5.49
N ILE A 147 2.13 10.48 -5.29
CA ILE A 147 2.45 9.08 -5.00
C ILE A 147 2.64 8.93 -3.50
N TRP A 148 1.78 8.16 -2.86
CA TRP A 148 1.89 7.77 -1.46
C TRP A 148 2.51 6.38 -1.36
N TYR A 149 3.41 6.17 -0.42
CA TYR A 149 4.09 4.89 -0.25
C TYR A 149 4.41 4.62 1.22
N GLY A 150 4.30 3.35 1.59
CA GLY A 150 4.67 2.82 2.90
C GLY A 150 6.13 2.42 2.94
N SER A 151 6.70 2.40 4.14
CA SER A 151 7.91 1.68 4.42
C SER A 151 7.88 1.03 5.78
N GLU A 152 8.46 -0.15 5.84
CA GLU A 152 8.55 -0.95 7.06
C GLU A 152 9.58 -0.42 8.09
N GLY A 153 10.61 0.27 7.62
CA GLY A 153 11.74 0.64 8.45
C GLY A 153 12.71 -0.53 8.70
N ASP A 154 13.52 -0.45 9.76
CA ASP A 154 14.51 -1.48 10.11
C ASP A 154 14.79 -1.37 11.62
N VAL A 155 14.35 -2.36 12.39
CA VAL A 155 14.50 -2.39 13.85
C VAL A 155 15.98 -2.41 14.23
N GLY A 156 16.82 -3.11 13.46
CA GLY A 156 18.27 -3.16 13.64
C GLY A 156 18.96 -1.82 13.44
N LEU A 157 18.41 -0.94 12.60
CA LEU A 157 18.87 0.43 12.39
C LEU A 157 18.13 1.46 13.26
N SER A 158 17.12 1.05 14.02
CA SER A 158 16.22 1.97 14.75
C SER A 158 15.51 2.95 13.82
N LEU A 159 15.09 2.45 12.66
CA LEU A 159 14.26 3.19 11.71
C LEU A 159 12.81 2.76 11.91
N ASP A 160 11.98 3.73 12.30
CA ASP A 160 10.53 3.54 12.39
C ASP A 160 9.93 3.37 10.98
N PRO A 161 8.81 2.63 10.84
CA PRO A 161 8.05 2.61 9.60
C PRO A 161 7.58 4.01 9.24
N PHE A 162 7.38 4.26 7.95
CA PHE A 162 6.86 5.54 7.48
C PHE A 162 5.78 5.42 6.42
N ILE A 163 4.96 6.46 6.31
CA ILE A 163 4.17 6.72 5.11
C ILE A 163 4.60 8.09 4.59
N ARG A 164 4.98 8.12 3.32
CA ARG A 164 5.46 9.33 2.65
C ARG A 164 4.66 9.60 1.39
N ARG A 165 4.64 10.87 1.01
CA ARG A 165 4.07 11.36 -0.23
C ARG A 165 5.16 12.04 -1.05
N ALA A 166 5.18 11.74 -2.33
CA ALA A 166 6.04 12.37 -3.32
C ALA A 166 5.21 12.92 -4.48
N THR A 167 5.77 13.89 -5.21
CA THR A 167 5.26 14.24 -6.53
C THR A 167 5.28 13.02 -7.47
N PRO A 168 4.52 13.02 -8.57
CA PRO A 168 4.71 12.04 -9.64
C PRO A 168 6.15 11.96 -10.15
N GLY A 169 6.95 13.03 -10.03
CA GLY A 169 8.37 13.03 -10.37
C GLY A 169 9.31 12.45 -9.28
N GLY A 170 8.77 11.90 -8.19
CA GLY A 170 9.54 11.25 -7.13
C GLY A 170 10.15 12.18 -6.07
N ARG A 171 9.97 13.50 -6.20
CA ARG A 171 10.40 14.47 -5.17
C ARG A 171 9.52 14.32 -3.93
N HIS A 172 10.13 14.12 -2.77
CA HIS A 172 9.45 14.13 -1.47
C HIS A 172 8.63 15.41 -1.26
N GLU A 173 7.45 15.28 -0.65
CA GLU A 173 6.60 16.40 -0.25
C GLU A 173 6.19 16.35 1.22
N TYR A 174 5.93 15.15 1.75
CA TYR A 174 5.34 15.00 3.06
C TYR A 174 5.65 13.64 3.69
N THR A 175 5.78 13.61 5.01
CA THR A 175 5.82 12.40 5.84
C THR A 175 4.64 12.45 6.78
N LEU A 176 3.81 11.40 6.79
CA LEU A 176 2.67 11.29 7.68
C LEU A 176 3.16 11.19 9.14
N PRO A 177 2.75 12.10 10.04
CA PRO A 177 2.97 11.96 11.47
C PRO A 177 2.29 10.69 11.99
N GLN A 178 2.97 9.99 12.89
CA GLN A 178 2.49 8.72 13.43
C GLN A 178 2.45 8.71 14.95
N PRO A 179 1.53 7.94 15.56
CA PRO A 179 1.53 7.65 16.98
C PRO A 179 2.84 6.98 17.44
N PRO A 180 3.30 7.24 18.68
CA PRO A 180 4.46 6.56 19.28
C PRO A 180 4.33 5.03 19.35
N LEU A 181 3.12 4.49 19.20
CA LEU A 181 2.85 3.07 19.15
C LEU A 181 3.64 2.36 18.02
N PHE A 182 3.94 3.08 16.93
CA PHE A 182 4.68 2.54 15.77
C PHE A 182 6.20 2.69 15.89
N THR A 183 6.72 3.25 16.99
CA THR A 183 8.17 3.37 17.18
C THR A 183 8.80 2.00 17.42
N VAL A 184 9.84 1.67 16.67
CA VAL A 184 10.54 0.38 16.78
C VAL A 184 11.40 0.31 18.04
N SER A 185 11.48 -0.87 18.64
CA SER A 185 12.31 -1.14 19.82
C SER A 185 13.36 -2.21 19.52
N LYS A 186 14.64 -1.87 19.69
CA LYS A 186 15.76 -2.85 19.62
C LYS A 186 15.71 -3.91 20.72
N GLN A 187 14.96 -3.66 21.79
CA GLN A 187 14.76 -4.62 22.87
C GLN A 187 13.65 -5.63 22.55
N HIS A 188 12.93 -5.46 21.44
CA HIS A 188 11.84 -6.34 21.01
C HIS A 188 10.73 -6.46 22.06
N GLN A 189 10.47 -5.38 22.79
CA GLN A 189 9.47 -5.33 23.88
C GLN A 189 8.19 -4.62 23.47
N SER A 190 8.28 -3.71 22.50
CA SER A 190 7.16 -2.90 22.03
C SER A 190 7.33 -2.49 20.57
N GLY A 191 6.23 -2.09 19.95
CA GLY A 191 6.19 -1.60 18.58
C GLY A 191 6.16 -2.70 17.53
N PRO A 192 6.26 -2.33 16.25
CA PRO A 192 6.28 -3.27 15.14
C PRO A 192 7.48 -4.21 15.20
N ARG A 193 7.31 -5.41 14.63
CA ARG A 193 8.41 -6.36 14.42
C ARG A 193 9.19 -5.95 13.18
N ASN A 194 10.42 -6.46 13.07
CA ASN A 194 11.23 -6.20 11.89
C ASN A 194 10.67 -7.00 10.72
N ASN A 195 10.50 -6.36 9.56
CA ASN A 195 9.95 -7.00 8.36
C ASN A 195 8.54 -7.58 8.59
N GLN A 196 7.73 -6.88 9.41
CA GLN A 196 6.31 -7.19 9.65
C GLN A 196 5.50 -5.95 10.09
N SER A 197 5.79 -4.81 9.50
CA SER A 197 5.29 -3.49 9.88
C SER A 197 4.43 -2.91 8.76
N PHE A 198 4.57 -1.63 8.36
CA PHE A 198 3.64 -1.02 7.40
C PHE A 198 3.71 -1.65 6.00
N GLU A 199 2.86 -2.66 5.81
CA GLU A 199 2.77 -3.43 4.57
C GLU A 199 1.69 -2.89 3.64
N GLY A 200 0.49 -2.70 4.18
CA GLY A 200 -0.70 -2.36 3.40
C GLY A 200 -1.13 -0.92 3.60
N LEU A 201 -1.55 -0.27 2.52
CA LEU A 201 -2.00 1.12 2.50
C LEU A 201 -3.19 1.27 1.56
N SER A 202 -4.29 1.91 1.94
CA SER A 202 -5.38 2.18 1.00
C SER A 202 -6.09 3.48 1.32
N PHE A 203 -6.38 4.29 0.31
CA PHE A 203 -7.35 5.38 0.48
C PHE A 203 -8.76 4.80 0.63
N THR A 204 -9.61 5.45 1.43
CA THR A 204 -11.05 5.24 1.34
C THR A 204 -11.54 5.61 -0.07
N PRO A 205 -12.67 5.06 -0.56
CA PRO A 205 -13.11 5.31 -1.94
C PRO A 205 -13.33 6.80 -2.28
N ASP A 206 -13.66 7.62 -1.28
CA ASP A 206 -13.78 9.08 -1.42
C ASP A 206 -12.44 9.83 -1.44
N GLY A 207 -11.32 9.12 -1.23
CA GLY A 207 -9.98 9.67 -1.18
C GLY A 207 -9.66 10.54 0.04
N ARG A 208 -10.55 10.63 1.04
CA ARG A 208 -10.42 11.61 2.15
C ARG A 208 -9.63 11.11 3.34
N THR A 209 -9.49 9.80 3.49
CA THR A 209 -8.79 9.17 4.61
C THR A 209 -8.01 7.96 4.11
N LEU A 210 -7.12 7.42 4.93
CA LEU A 210 -6.28 6.28 4.58
C LEU A 210 -6.33 5.20 5.65
N TRP A 211 -6.34 3.96 5.22
CA TRP A 211 -6.16 2.77 6.03
C TRP A 211 -4.73 2.27 5.90
N VAL A 212 -4.18 1.76 6.99
CA VAL A 212 -2.82 1.21 7.05
C VAL A 212 -2.86 -0.07 7.88
N SER A 213 -2.27 -1.15 7.38
CA SER A 213 -2.09 -2.40 8.14
C SER A 213 -0.63 -2.60 8.50
N LEU A 214 -0.40 -3.19 9.67
CA LEU A 214 0.85 -3.90 9.89
C LEU A 214 0.80 -5.25 9.18
N GLU A 215 1.93 -5.82 8.77
CA GLU A 215 1.97 -7.21 8.26
C GLU A 215 1.67 -8.20 9.39
N GLY A 216 2.34 -8.01 10.54
CA GLY A 216 2.31 -8.92 11.69
C GLY A 216 2.02 -8.22 13.02
N PRO A 217 1.80 -9.01 14.09
CA PRO A 217 1.46 -8.47 15.40
C PRO A 217 2.61 -7.69 16.04
N MET A 218 2.30 -6.60 16.74
CA MET A 218 3.31 -5.90 17.54
C MET A 218 3.86 -6.77 18.67
N TYR A 219 5.09 -6.52 19.12
CA TYR A 219 5.75 -7.30 20.17
C TYR A 219 4.92 -7.42 21.46
N GLN A 220 4.29 -6.32 21.87
CA GLN A 220 3.51 -6.27 23.12
C GLN A 220 2.11 -6.88 22.98
N ASP A 221 1.61 -7.13 21.76
CA ASP A 221 0.24 -7.61 21.54
C ASP A 221 0.14 -9.13 21.61
N GLY A 222 1.20 -9.85 21.26
CA GLY A 222 1.22 -11.31 21.31
C GLY A 222 2.27 -11.97 20.41
N PRO A 223 2.29 -13.30 20.35
CA PRO A 223 3.14 -14.05 19.44
C PRO A 223 2.68 -13.92 17.99
N GLU A 224 3.61 -14.19 17.07
CA GLU A 224 3.34 -14.42 15.64
C GLU A 224 2.50 -15.69 15.42
N PRO A 225 1.81 -15.82 14.27
CA PRO A 225 1.03 -17.01 13.98
C PRO A 225 1.93 -18.25 13.89
N THR A 226 1.34 -19.39 14.20
CA THR A 226 1.94 -20.73 14.11
C THR A 226 1.07 -21.61 13.24
N PRO A 227 1.51 -22.85 12.88
CA PRO A 227 0.65 -23.77 12.15
C PRO A 227 -0.64 -24.18 12.87
N THR A 228 -0.74 -23.96 14.18
CA THR A 228 -1.88 -24.37 14.99
C THR A 228 -2.67 -23.21 15.59
N GLN A 229 -2.16 -21.98 15.49
CA GLN A 229 -2.75 -20.80 16.14
C GLN A 229 -2.49 -19.55 15.29
N GLY A 230 -3.51 -18.74 15.06
CA GLY A 230 -3.38 -17.43 14.44
C GLY A 230 -2.78 -16.38 15.38
N ALA A 231 -2.82 -15.11 14.96
CA ALA A 231 -2.37 -13.97 15.76
C ALA A 231 -3.37 -12.81 15.69
N ILE A 232 -3.21 -11.81 16.56
CA ILE A 232 -4.01 -10.59 16.54
C ILE A 232 -3.14 -9.43 16.07
N ASN A 233 -3.53 -8.81 14.97
CA ASN A 233 -2.85 -7.70 14.33
C ASN A 233 -3.66 -6.40 14.44
N ARG A 234 -3.08 -5.25 14.04
CA ARG A 234 -3.71 -3.93 14.06
C ARG A 234 -3.85 -3.37 12.64
N ILE A 235 -5.04 -2.87 12.33
CA ILE A 235 -5.30 -2.04 11.15
C ILE A 235 -5.77 -0.66 11.63
N THR A 236 -5.18 0.41 11.10
CA THR A 236 -5.35 1.78 11.59
C THR A 236 -5.94 2.68 10.50
N HIS A 237 -6.95 3.46 10.86
CA HIS A 237 -7.57 4.48 10.02
C HIS A 237 -7.00 5.83 10.38
N PHE A 238 -6.49 6.57 9.39
CA PHE A 238 -5.95 7.90 9.57
C PHE A 238 -6.68 8.93 8.71
N THR A 239 -6.74 10.16 9.20
CA THR A 239 -6.83 11.33 8.34
C THR A 239 -5.52 11.53 7.58
N ARG A 240 -5.57 12.31 6.49
CA ARG A 240 -4.40 12.60 5.64
C ARG A 240 -3.28 13.39 6.33
N ASP A 241 -3.57 14.00 7.49
CA ASP A 241 -2.60 14.71 8.33
C ASP A 241 -2.06 13.88 9.51
N GLY A 242 -2.41 12.59 9.59
CA GLY A 242 -1.84 11.63 10.55
C GLY A 242 -2.62 11.46 11.85
N LYS A 243 -3.80 12.07 11.99
CA LYS A 243 -4.68 11.81 13.14
C LYS A 243 -5.33 10.43 12.98
N VAL A 244 -5.21 9.60 14.01
CA VAL A 244 -5.93 8.32 14.09
C VAL A 244 -7.43 8.58 14.25
N LEU A 245 -8.21 8.02 13.35
CA LEU A 245 -9.68 8.02 13.39
C LEU A 245 -10.22 6.79 14.13
N GLY A 246 -9.51 5.66 14.01
CA GLY A 246 -9.77 4.45 14.75
C GLY A 246 -8.69 3.41 14.47
N GLN A 247 -8.60 2.42 15.34
CA GLN A 247 -7.72 1.27 15.14
C GLN A 247 -8.47 0.01 15.55
N TYR A 248 -8.28 -1.08 14.81
CA TYR A 248 -9.10 -2.28 14.97
C TYR A 248 -8.24 -3.53 15.03
N ALA A 249 -8.66 -4.47 15.88
CA ALA A 249 -8.01 -5.75 16.06
C ALA A 249 -8.42 -6.70 14.91
N TYR A 250 -7.42 -7.16 14.16
CA TYR A 250 -7.56 -8.06 13.02
C TYR A 250 -7.14 -9.48 13.39
N PRO A 251 -7.98 -10.51 13.19
CA PRO A 251 -7.60 -11.90 13.39
C PRO A 251 -6.84 -12.45 12.17
N LEU A 252 -5.54 -12.64 12.31
CA LEU A 252 -4.66 -13.24 11.32
C LEU A 252 -4.77 -14.77 11.37
N GLU A 253 -4.81 -15.45 10.21
CA GLU A 253 -4.93 -16.91 10.20
C GLU A 253 -3.66 -17.63 10.70
N PRO A 254 -3.79 -18.88 11.18
CA PRO A 254 -2.64 -19.78 11.34
C PRO A 254 -1.87 -19.98 10.03
N ILE A 255 -0.60 -20.37 10.17
CA ILE A 255 0.22 -20.81 9.03
C ILE A 255 -0.41 -22.08 8.45
N PRO A 256 -0.69 -22.16 7.14
CA PRO A 256 -1.51 -23.22 6.56
C PRO A 256 -0.80 -24.57 6.43
N ALA A 257 0.51 -24.62 6.62
CA ALA A 257 1.29 -25.84 6.59
C ALA A 257 2.44 -25.78 7.59
N ALA A 258 2.83 -26.94 8.11
CA ALA A 258 4.02 -27.04 8.93
C ALA A 258 5.27 -26.84 8.05
N PRO A 259 6.25 -26.01 8.47
CA PRO A 259 7.52 -25.95 7.79
C PRO A 259 8.30 -27.25 7.97
N GLY A 260 9.31 -27.44 7.12
CA GLY A 260 10.33 -28.46 7.33
C GLY A 260 11.02 -28.33 8.70
N LYS A 261 11.74 -29.36 9.13
CA LYS A 261 12.32 -29.38 10.48
C LYS A 261 13.36 -28.26 10.65
N GLY A 262 13.07 -27.32 11.54
CA GLY A 262 13.92 -26.15 11.80
C GLY A 262 13.92 -25.12 10.67
N LYS A 263 12.93 -25.19 9.77
CA LYS A 263 12.74 -24.26 8.65
C LYS A 263 11.79 -23.15 9.03
N TYR A 264 11.84 -22.08 8.26
CA TYR A 264 11.05 -20.86 8.48
C TYR A 264 9.64 -20.99 7.90
N ALA A 265 8.67 -20.36 8.56
CA ALA A 265 7.37 -20.08 7.99
C ALA A 265 6.73 -18.89 8.72
N ASP A 266 5.90 -18.15 8.00
CA ASP A 266 5.12 -17.02 8.49
C ASP A 266 3.71 -16.98 7.91
N ASN A 267 2.91 -16.04 8.39
CA ASN A 267 1.70 -15.57 7.74
C ASN A 267 1.51 -14.11 8.17
N GLY A 268 1.10 -13.25 7.26
CA GLY A 268 0.98 -11.81 7.48
C GLY A 268 -0.03 -11.17 6.54
N ILE A 269 -0.48 -9.96 6.87
CA ILE A 269 -1.25 -9.13 5.93
C ILE A 269 -0.26 -8.54 4.93
N SER A 270 -0.27 -9.00 3.68
CA SER A 270 0.59 -8.44 2.65
C SER A 270 0.02 -7.16 2.02
N GLU A 271 -1.31 -6.99 1.99
CA GLU A 271 -1.92 -5.78 1.41
C GLU A 271 -3.37 -5.56 1.84
N ILE A 272 -3.85 -4.32 1.76
CA ILE A 272 -5.25 -3.93 1.96
C ILE A 272 -5.79 -3.04 0.84
N LEU A 273 -7.09 -3.19 0.53
CA LEU A 273 -7.75 -2.37 -0.48
C LEU A 273 -9.19 -2.04 -0.08
N SER A 274 -9.50 -0.75 0.06
CA SER A 274 -10.80 -0.29 0.56
C SER A 274 -11.93 -0.56 -0.44
N LEU A 275 -13.00 -1.18 0.04
CA LEU A 275 -14.26 -1.38 -0.67
C LEU A 275 -15.26 -0.27 -0.34
N SER A 276 -15.25 0.21 0.90
CA SER A 276 -16.07 1.32 1.42
C SER A 276 -15.30 2.04 2.52
N GLU A 277 -15.93 2.95 3.25
CA GLU A 277 -15.32 3.58 4.44
C GLU A 277 -14.91 2.55 5.51
N ARG A 278 -15.66 1.44 5.64
CA ARG A 278 -15.50 0.46 6.74
C ARG A 278 -15.13 -0.95 6.31
N ARG A 279 -15.25 -1.26 5.01
CA ARG A 279 -14.99 -2.59 4.44
C ARG A 279 -13.78 -2.56 3.53
N MET A 280 -12.99 -3.62 3.58
CA MET A 280 -11.74 -3.74 2.83
C MET A 280 -11.54 -5.18 2.35
N LEU A 281 -10.89 -5.34 1.20
CA LEU A 281 -10.15 -6.57 0.89
C LEU A 281 -8.83 -6.56 1.66
N VAL A 282 -8.46 -7.71 2.20
CA VAL A 282 -7.19 -7.95 2.90
C VAL A 282 -6.56 -9.18 2.30
N MET A 283 -5.31 -9.04 1.83
CA MET A 283 -4.51 -10.15 1.35
C MET A 283 -3.65 -10.66 2.50
N GLU A 284 -3.80 -11.94 2.82
CA GLU A 284 -2.84 -12.65 3.66
C GLU A 284 -1.96 -13.53 2.79
N ARG A 285 -0.66 -13.46 3.04
CA ARG A 285 0.34 -14.29 2.40
C ARG A 285 1.14 -15.02 3.46
N SER A 286 1.39 -16.30 3.21
CA SER A 286 2.21 -17.17 4.05
C SER A 286 3.26 -17.84 3.21
N GLY A 287 4.53 -17.66 3.56
CA GLY A 287 5.65 -18.43 3.01
C GLY A 287 5.96 -19.61 3.92
N VAL A 288 5.97 -20.84 3.37
CA VAL A 288 6.34 -22.04 4.14
C VAL A 288 7.53 -22.73 3.50
N GLN A 289 8.63 -22.82 4.24
CA GLN A 289 9.85 -23.45 3.74
C GLN A 289 9.85 -24.97 3.99
N ALA A 290 10.11 -25.75 2.95
CA ALA A 290 10.23 -27.21 2.99
C ALA A 290 11.63 -27.67 3.47
N ASP A 291 11.77 -28.98 3.72
CA ASP A 291 13.04 -29.58 4.17
C ASP A 291 14.21 -29.32 3.21
N ASP A 292 13.95 -29.31 1.90
CA ASP A 292 14.93 -29.02 0.86
C ASP A 292 15.28 -27.52 0.72
N GLY A 293 14.61 -26.66 1.49
CA GLY A 293 14.81 -25.22 1.50
C GLY A 293 13.97 -24.45 0.49
N THR A 294 13.17 -25.12 -0.35
CA THR A 294 12.21 -24.46 -1.24
C THR A 294 11.07 -23.81 -0.46
N TYR A 295 10.55 -22.71 -0.98
CA TYR A 295 9.39 -22.03 -0.43
C TYR A 295 8.12 -22.42 -1.19
N LYS A 296 7.01 -22.45 -0.47
CA LYS A 296 5.67 -22.50 -1.04
C LYS A 296 4.83 -21.40 -0.42
N ASP A 297 4.27 -20.56 -1.28
CA ASP A 297 3.39 -19.49 -0.86
C ASP A 297 1.92 -19.95 -0.83
N TYR A 298 1.20 -19.41 0.15
CA TYR A 298 -0.24 -19.58 0.31
C TYR A 298 -0.83 -18.18 0.43
N VAL A 299 -1.72 -17.84 -0.51
CA VAL A 299 -2.30 -16.49 -0.59
C VAL A 299 -3.82 -16.58 -0.51
N ARG A 300 -4.40 -15.78 0.39
CA ARG A 300 -5.84 -15.71 0.62
C ARG A 300 -6.31 -14.27 0.66
N LEU A 301 -7.45 -14.02 0.03
CA LEU A 301 -8.14 -12.74 0.08
C LEU A 301 -9.35 -12.86 1.00
N TYR A 302 -9.47 -11.92 1.92
CA TYR A 302 -10.59 -11.78 2.84
C TYR A 302 -11.29 -10.46 2.61
N GLU A 303 -12.60 -10.42 2.84
CA GLU A 303 -13.33 -9.20 3.11
C GLU A 303 -13.39 -9.02 4.63
N ILE A 304 -13.07 -7.82 5.10
CA ILE A 304 -13.34 -7.42 6.49
C ILE A 304 -14.32 -6.27 6.58
N ASP A 305 -14.97 -6.17 7.74
CA ASP A 305 -15.85 -5.07 8.11
C ASP A 305 -15.57 -4.64 9.56
N THR A 306 -15.29 -3.35 9.74
CA THR A 306 -15.06 -2.74 11.06
C THR A 306 -16.35 -2.42 11.81
N GLU A 307 -17.52 -2.56 11.19
CA GLU A 307 -18.80 -2.32 11.84
C GLU A 307 -19.03 -3.26 13.04
N GLY A 308 -19.10 -2.67 14.24
CA GLY A 308 -19.29 -3.35 15.51
C GLY A 308 -17.99 -3.81 16.18
N ALA A 309 -16.83 -3.62 15.54
CA ALA A 309 -15.54 -3.86 16.16
C ALA A 309 -15.22 -2.77 17.22
N THR A 310 -14.42 -3.11 18.21
CA THR A 310 -13.96 -2.15 19.22
C THR A 310 -12.84 -1.29 18.64
N ASP A 311 -12.92 0.03 18.83
CA ASP A 311 -11.79 0.92 18.59
C ASP A 311 -10.73 0.73 19.69
N ILE A 312 -9.58 0.19 19.32
CA ILE A 312 -8.47 -0.19 20.20
C ILE A 312 -7.33 0.84 20.21
N GLN A 313 -7.49 2.02 19.59
CA GLN A 313 -6.39 2.99 19.46
C GLN A 313 -5.81 3.47 20.81
N GLN A 314 -6.58 3.37 21.90
CA GLN A 314 -6.15 3.74 23.25
C GLN A 314 -5.52 2.56 24.03
N LEU A 315 -5.52 1.35 23.47
CA LEU A 315 -4.93 0.18 24.11
C LEU A 315 -3.43 0.09 23.77
N PRO A 316 -2.54 0.25 24.76
CA PRO A 316 -1.09 0.12 24.53
C PRO A 316 -0.69 -1.31 24.17
N THR A 317 -1.49 -2.30 24.58
CA THR A 317 -1.34 -3.73 24.28
C THR A 317 -2.72 -4.37 24.12
N LEU A 318 -2.82 -5.37 23.23
CA LEU A 318 -3.99 -6.24 23.07
C LEU A 318 -3.94 -7.48 23.95
N LYS A 319 -2.80 -7.74 24.59
CA LYS A 319 -2.64 -8.89 25.48
C LYS A 319 -3.54 -8.70 26.71
N ASP A 320 -4.33 -9.73 27.00
CA ASP A 320 -5.27 -9.78 28.14
C ASP A 320 -6.35 -8.67 28.16
N ALA A 321 -6.49 -7.91 27.06
CA ALA A 321 -7.52 -6.90 26.91
C ALA A 321 -8.84 -7.48 26.35
N ALA A 322 -9.96 -6.85 26.66
CA ALA A 322 -11.27 -7.20 26.12
C ALA A 322 -11.64 -6.28 24.96
N TYR A 323 -11.87 -6.85 23.78
CA TYR A 323 -12.28 -6.13 22.57
C TYR A 323 -13.03 -7.07 21.64
N THR A 324 -13.79 -6.47 20.71
CA THR A 324 -14.45 -7.18 19.61
C THR A 324 -13.60 -7.05 18.35
N LEU A 325 -13.28 -8.18 17.74
CA LEU A 325 -12.54 -8.27 16.48
C LEU A 325 -13.37 -7.71 15.30
N VAL A 326 -12.68 -7.32 14.23
CA VAL A 326 -13.35 -7.08 12.94
C VAL A 326 -14.02 -8.36 12.44
N LYS A 327 -15.15 -8.21 11.72
CA LYS A 327 -15.73 -9.33 11.00
C LYS A 327 -14.84 -9.65 9.80
N LYS A 328 -14.62 -10.93 9.52
CA LYS A 328 -13.76 -11.41 8.44
C LYS A 328 -14.42 -12.57 7.73
N ARG A 329 -14.35 -12.58 6.39
CA ARG A 329 -14.88 -13.63 5.52
C ARG A 329 -13.90 -13.93 4.40
N LEU A 330 -13.62 -15.21 4.15
CA LEU A 330 -12.82 -15.63 2.99
C LEU A 330 -13.56 -15.30 1.69
N VAL A 331 -12.88 -14.61 0.78
CA VAL A 331 -13.35 -14.31 -0.58
C VAL A 331 -12.74 -15.28 -1.58
N LEU A 332 -11.42 -15.52 -1.48
CA LEU A 332 -10.70 -16.41 -2.38
C LEU A 332 -9.47 -17.00 -1.69
N ASP A 333 -9.29 -18.31 -1.80
CA ASP A 333 -7.99 -18.96 -1.60
C ASP A 333 -7.37 -19.20 -2.99
N ILE A 334 -6.23 -18.55 -3.28
CA ILE A 334 -5.59 -18.60 -4.61
C ILE A 334 -5.20 -20.04 -4.97
N GLY A 335 -4.93 -20.91 -3.99
CA GLY A 335 -4.62 -22.32 -4.22
C GLY A 335 -5.76 -23.10 -4.90
N THR A 336 -7.00 -22.61 -4.82
CA THR A 336 -8.17 -23.22 -5.50
C THR A 336 -8.19 -22.97 -7.01
N LEU A 337 -7.39 -22.01 -7.51
CA LEU A 337 -7.26 -21.74 -8.93
C LEU A 337 -6.34 -22.75 -9.63
N HIS A 338 -5.56 -23.52 -8.86
CA HIS A 338 -4.60 -24.51 -9.38
C HIS A 338 -3.64 -23.93 -10.42
N LEU A 339 -3.18 -22.69 -10.20
CA LEU A 339 -2.18 -22.06 -11.04
C LEU A 339 -0.86 -22.85 -10.97
N PRO A 340 -0.07 -22.89 -12.06
CA PRO A 340 1.22 -23.60 -12.06
C PRO A 340 2.22 -23.06 -11.04
N ILE A 341 2.10 -21.78 -10.70
CA ILE A 341 2.87 -21.10 -9.65
C ILE A 341 1.96 -20.11 -8.95
N VAL A 342 2.19 -19.96 -7.66
CA VAL A 342 1.70 -18.85 -6.84
C VAL A 342 2.91 -18.41 -6.04
N ASP A 343 3.41 -17.23 -6.34
CA ASP A 343 4.58 -16.64 -5.67
C ASP A 343 4.15 -15.62 -4.60
N ASN A 344 5.12 -14.87 -4.08
CA ASN A 344 4.98 -13.86 -3.03
C ASN A 344 4.07 -12.68 -3.43
N LEU A 345 2.75 -12.89 -3.51
CA LEU A 345 1.77 -11.86 -3.84
C LEU A 345 1.66 -10.85 -2.69
N GLU A 346 2.07 -9.62 -2.98
CA GLU A 346 2.22 -8.56 -1.98
C GLU A 346 1.56 -7.24 -2.36
N GLY A 347 1.23 -7.03 -3.64
CA GLY A 347 0.47 -5.85 -4.05
C GLY A 347 -0.91 -6.21 -4.62
N MET A 348 -1.89 -5.34 -4.40
CA MET A 348 -3.20 -5.43 -5.04
C MET A 348 -3.81 -4.05 -5.33
N ALA A 349 -4.48 -3.89 -6.47
CA ALA A 349 -5.21 -2.68 -6.79
C ALA A 349 -6.39 -2.91 -7.74
N PHE A 350 -7.39 -2.03 -7.63
CA PHE A 350 -8.47 -1.97 -8.61
C PHE A 350 -7.98 -1.28 -9.88
N GLY A 351 -8.36 -1.82 -11.04
CA GLY A 351 -8.10 -1.21 -12.33
C GLY A 351 -9.33 -0.53 -12.94
N PRO A 352 -9.26 -0.16 -14.22
CA PRO A 352 -10.42 0.35 -14.95
C PRO A 352 -11.57 -0.65 -14.95
N ARG A 353 -12.80 -0.14 -15.03
CA ARG A 353 -13.98 -1.00 -15.18
C ARG A 353 -13.87 -1.83 -16.46
N LEU A 354 -14.19 -3.11 -16.33
CA LEU A 354 -14.36 -4.00 -17.47
C LEU A 354 -15.58 -3.56 -18.29
N ALA A 355 -15.70 -4.02 -19.54
CA ALA A 355 -16.78 -3.62 -20.45
C ALA A 355 -18.20 -3.92 -19.92
N ASN A 356 -18.33 -4.83 -18.94
CA ASN A 356 -19.58 -5.13 -18.25
C ASN A 356 -19.85 -4.26 -17.01
N GLY A 357 -18.99 -3.29 -16.71
CA GLY A 357 -19.11 -2.35 -15.60
C GLY A 357 -18.52 -2.84 -14.27
N HIS A 358 -18.07 -4.10 -14.18
CA HIS A 358 -17.43 -4.61 -12.97
C HIS A 358 -16.01 -4.07 -12.80
N ALA A 359 -15.52 -3.98 -11.56
CA ALA A 359 -14.12 -3.62 -11.33
C ALA A 359 -13.21 -4.77 -11.76
N SER A 360 -12.07 -4.44 -12.36
CA SER A 360 -10.93 -5.36 -12.39
C SER A 360 -10.14 -5.24 -11.10
N LEU A 361 -9.49 -6.33 -10.70
CA LEU A 361 -8.55 -6.39 -9.58
C LEU A 361 -7.26 -7.04 -10.09
N VAL A 362 -6.13 -6.38 -9.88
CA VAL A 362 -4.81 -6.90 -10.23
C VAL A 362 -4.02 -7.15 -8.95
N LEU A 363 -3.43 -8.34 -8.85
CA LEU A 363 -2.47 -8.68 -7.81
C LEU A 363 -1.09 -8.77 -8.46
N ILE A 364 -0.04 -8.42 -7.72
CA ILE A 364 1.37 -8.53 -8.15
C ILE A 364 2.19 -9.26 -7.10
N SER A 365 3.18 -10.05 -7.55
CA SER A 365 4.17 -10.63 -6.65
C SER A 365 5.52 -9.94 -6.71
N ASP A 366 6.15 -9.95 -5.55
CA ASP A 366 7.57 -9.73 -5.40
C ASP A 366 8.35 -11.00 -5.79
N ASP A 367 9.40 -10.84 -6.60
CA ASP A 367 10.31 -11.93 -6.94
C ASP A 367 11.54 -11.99 -6.02
N ASN A 368 11.67 -11.10 -5.04
CA ASN A 368 12.86 -10.91 -4.18
C ASN A 368 14.17 -10.78 -4.99
N PHE A 369 14.10 -10.40 -6.28
CA PHE A 369 15.17 -10.52 -7.26
C PHE A 369 15.79 -11.94 -7.38
N SER A 370 15.08 -12.96 -6.93
CA SER A 370 15.49 -14.36 -6.89
C SER A 370 15.16 -15.08 -8.19
N LYS A 371 16.10 -15.91 -8.67
CA LYS A 371 15.91 -16.72 -9.88
C LYS A 371 14.86 -17.83 -9.75
N THR A 372 14.44 -18.14 -8.52
CA THR A 372 13.47 -19.20 -8.22
C THR A 372 12.07 -18.66 -7.97
N GLN A 373 11.91 -17.34 -7.97
CA GLN A 373 10.64 -16.66 -7.84
C GLN A 373 10.33 -15.90 -9.13
N VAL A 374 9.07 -15.53 -9.32
CA VAL A 374 8.58 -14.84 -10.51
C VAL A 374 7.83 -13.57 -10.11
N THR A 375 8.00 -12.52 -10.91
CA THR A 375 7.09 -11.37 -10.89
C THR A 375 5.84 -11.75 -11.70
N GLN A 376 4.81 -12.22 -11.01
CA GLN A 376 3.50 -12.58 -11.58
C GLN A 376 2.48 -11.47 -11.34
N LEU A 377 1.64 -11.21 -12.34
CA LEU A 377 0.47 -10.36 -12.22
C LEU A 377 -0.76 -11.21 -12.50
N LEU A 378 -1.69 -11.25 -11.54
CA LEU A 378 -2.95 -11.99 -11.65
C LEU A 378 -4.10 -11.01 -11.81
N LEU A 379 -4.91 -11.20 -12.85
CA LEU A 379 -6.07 -10.37 -13.14
C LEU A 379 -7.36 -11.09 -12.79
N PHE A 380 -8.24 -10.37 -12.09
CA PHE A 380 -9.55 -10.83 -11.68
C PHE A 380 -10.63 -9.83 -12.07
N GLU A 381 -11.85 -10.33 -12.22
CA GLU A 381 -13.08 -9.55 -12.14
C GLU A 381 -13.65 -9.62 -10.73
N LEU A 382 -14.06 -8.47 -10.20
CA LEU A 382 -14.80 -8.35 -8.95
C LEU A 382 -16.30 -8.57 -9.21
N LEU A 383 -16.86 -9.66 -8.67
CA LEU A 383 -18.29 -9.94 -8.74
C LEU A 383 -18.97 -9.40 -7.47
N PRO A 384 -19.97 -8.50 -7.58
CA PRO A 384 -20.64 -7.89 -6.42
C PRO A 384 -21.49 -8.87 -5.61
#